data_AF-A0A9D7BNN4-F1
#
_entry.id   AF-A0A9D7BNN4-F1
#
_cell.length_a   1.000
_cell.length_b   1.000
_cell.length_c   1.000
_cell.angle_alpha   90.00
_cell.angle_beta   90.00
_cell.angle_gamma   90.00
#
_symmetry.space_group_name_H-M   'P 1'
#
loop_
_entity.id
_entity.type
_entity.pdbx_description
1 polymer ?
#
loop_
_entity_poly.entity_id
_entity_poly.type
_entity_poly.pdbx_seq_one_letter_code
_entity_poly.pdbx_strand_id
1 'polypeptide(L)'
;MPFVSGMYNLKPFQIDTPIIAGKSFFDYARHYFEILKDIQNNNKYEGYFINDNEIVKTLDLRTYKNGVGNGITRLLFDTAVLFYVDRFCPSERPSKTAKEMLEKQFVVYAFIWAYSLRAQYHNLGWQSAQNYILGNDVKNSFNMYKMITEADSPVTLLSSLSDKLSPIPMRSIVAK
;
A
#
# COMPACT_ATOMS: atom_id res chain seq x y z
N MET A 1 6.95 -15.43 -34.30
CA MET A 1 6.05 -16.18 -33.39
C MET A 1 6.87 -16.54 -32.16
N PRO A 2 6.48 -16.10 -30.95
CA PRO A 2 5.44 -16.90 -30.28
C PRO A 2 4.47 -16.12 -29.35
N PHE A 3 3.39 -16.85 -29.02
CA PHE A 3 2.36 -16.68 -27.99
C PHE A 3 1.43 -15.47 -28.02
N VAL A 4 0.29 -15.69 -28.70
CA VAL A 4 -1.01 -15.12 -28.32
C VAL A 4 -1.38 -15.73 -26.95
N SER A 5 -0.95 -15.06 -25.88
CA SER A 5 -1.62 -15.21 -24.58
C SER A 5 -2.96 -14.49 -24.68
N GLY A 6 -4.04 -15.09 -24.13
CA GLY A 6 -5.38 -14.52 -24.19
C GLY A 6 -5.39 -13.03 -23.84
N MET A 7 -6.27 -12.27 -24.51
CA MET A 7 -6.38 -10.80 -24.39
C MET A 7 -6.71 -10.38 -22.94
N TYR A 8 -5.71 -10.38 -22.06
CA TYR A 8 -5.76 -9.61 -20.83
C TYR A 8 -5.52 -8.16 -21.26
N ASN A 9 -6.48 -7.27 -20.96
CA ASN A 9 -6.23 -5.83 -21.07
C ASN A 9 -5.04 -5.53 -20.17
N LEU A 10 -3.87 -5.30 -20.76
CA LEU A 10 -2.70 -4.83 -20.05
C LEU A 10 -3.00 -3.40 -19.57
N LYS A 11 -2.63 -3.08 -18.33
CA LYS A 11 -2.74 -1.70 -17.84
C LYS A 11 -1.88 -0.81 -18.75
N PRO A 12 -2.40 0.36 -19.18
CA PRO A 12 -1.64 1.29 -20.00
C PRO A 12 -0.54 2.02 -19.19
N PHE A 13 -0.54 1.90 -17.86
CA PHE A 13 0.36 2.61 -16.94
C PHE A 13 0.95 1.67 -15.89
N GLN A 14 2.16 1.99 -15.44
CA GLN A 14 2.79 1.47 -14.23
C GLN A 14 3.44 2.64 -13.47
N ILE A 15 3.36 2.66 -12.14
CA ILE A 15 3.79 3.83 -11.33
C ILE A 15 5.29 4.10 -11.45
N ASP A 16 6.08 3.05 -11.65
CA ASP A 16 7.54 3.12 -11.77
C ASP A 16 8.02 3.46 -13.18
N THR A 17 7.11 3.66 -14.15
CA THR A 17 7.48 3.99 -15.53
C THR A 17 7.61 5.51 -15.76
N PRO A 18 8.51 5.94 -16.67
CA PRO A 18 8.63 7.35 -17.02
C PRO A 18 7.31 7.93 -17.55
N ILE A 19 6.90 9.07 -17.01
CA ILE A 19 5.64 9.74 -17.42
C ILE A 19 5.91 10.70 -18.58
N ILE A 20 5.10 10.60 -19.63
CA ILE A 20 5.13 11.51 -20.79
C ILE A 20 4.22 12.70 -20.50
N ALA A 21 4.73 13.92 -20.72
CA ALA A 21 3.97 15.15 -20.53
C ALA A 21 2.77 15.28 -21.50
N GLY A 22 1.76 16.06 -21.11
CA GLY A 22 0.57 16.32 -21.91
C GLY A 22 -0.61 15.43 -21.53
N LYS A 23 -1.43 15.02 -22.51
CA LYS A 23 -2.66 14.24 -22.28
C LYS A 23 -2.39 12.96 -21.48
N SER A 24 -1.30 12.25 -21.80
CA SER A 24 -0.89 11.01 -21.13
C SER A 24 -0.65 11.17 -19.63
N PHE A 25 -0.09 12.31 -19.19
CA PHE A 25 0.08 12.61 -17.75
C PHE A 25 -1.27 12.70 -17.03
N PHE A 26 -2.26 13.37 -17.63
CA PHE A 26 -3.58 13.51 -17.01
C PHE A 26 -4.35 12.19 -16.99
N ASP A 27 -4.22 11.37 -18.04
CA ASP A 27 -4.84 10.05 -18.07
C ASP A 27 -4.19 9.11 -17.04
N TYR A 28 -2.85 9.16 -16.89
CA TYR A 28 -2.10 8.50 -15.82
C TYR A 28 -2.58 8.97 -14.44
N ALA A 29 -2.66 10.27 -14.21
CA ALA A 29 -3.05 10.84 -12.93
C ALA A 29 -4.49 10.45 -12.58
N ARG A 30 -5.42 10.54 -13.53
CA ARG A 30 -6.82 10.11 -13.36
C ARG A 30 -6.89 8.64 -12.96
N HIS A 31 -6.17 7.77 -13.67
CA HIS A 31 -6.14 6.34 -13.40
C HIS A 31 -5.76 6.03 -11.95
N TYR A 32 -4.63 6.56 -11.45
CA TYR A 32 -4.20 6.29 -10.09
C TYR A 32 -5.03 7.01 -9.03
N PHE A 33 -5.62 8.17 -9.36
CA PHE A 33 -6.55 8.85 -8.46
C PHE A 33 -7.83 8.02 -8.24
N GLU A 34 -8.33 7.37 -9.29
CA GLU A 34 -9.49 6.48 -9.21
C GLU A 34 -9.17 5.22 -8.40
N ILE A 35 -8.01 4.59 -8.62
CA ILE A 35 -7.58 3.42 -7.82
C ILE A 35 -7.41 3.82 -6.35
N LEU A 36 -6.75 4.94 -6.06
CA LEU A 36 -6.55 5.39 -4.69
C LEU A 36 -7.88 5.71 -4.01
N LYS A 37 -8.81 6.34 -4.73
CA LYS A 37 -10.17 6.59 -4.23
C LYS A 37 -10.90 5.29 -3.90
N ASP A 38 -10.71 4.25 -4.70
CA ASP A 38 -11.26 2.91 -4.44
C ASP A 38 -10.66 2.29 -3.18
N ILE A 39 -9.33 2.29 -3.06
CA ILE A 39 -8.59 1.79 -1.88
C ILE A 39 -9.05 2.49 -0.59
N GLN A 40 -9.29 3.80 -0.66
CA GLN A 40 -9.73 4.60 0.48
C GLN A 40 -11.23 4.47 0.77
N ASN A 41 -12.03 3.95 -0.18
CA ASN A 41 -13.46 3.74 0.00
C ASN A 41 -13.72 2.34 0.54
N ASN A 42 -13.85 2.22 1.85
CA ASN A 42 -14.11 0.93 2.51
C ASN A 42 -15.61 0.58 2.63
N ASN A 43 -16.44 1.11 1.72
CA ASN A 43 -17.85 0.75 1.66
C ASN A 43 -18.00 -0.74 1.34
N LYS A 44 -18.92 -1.42 2.01
CA LYS A 44 -19.18 -2.85 1.82
C LYS A 44 -19.62 -3.20 0.39
N TYR A 45 -20.37 -2.30 -0.24
CA TYR A 45 -21.04 -2.55 -1.52
C TYR A 45 -20.39 -1.83 -2.70
N GLU A 46 -19.45 -0.92 -2.43
CA GLU A 46 -18.75 -0.17 -3.46
C GLU A 46 -17.27 -0.52 -3.45
N GLY A 47 -16.67 -0.43 -4.62
CA GLY A 47 -15.26 -0.65 -4.83
C GLY A 47 -14.82 -2.10 -5.02
N TYR A 48 -13.56 -2.25 -5.44
CA TYR A 48 -13.03 -3.49 -5.99
C TYR A 48 -11.91 -4.07 -5.14
N PHE A 49 -11.07 -3.22 -4.53
CA PHE A 49 -9.84 -3.64 -3.87
C PHE A 49 -9.97 -3.92 -2.37
N ILE A 50 -10.62 -3.03 -1.62
CA ILE A 50 -10.80 -3.17 -0.17
C ILE A 50 -12.26 -2.90 0.18
N ASN A 51 -12.98 -3.92 0.66
CA ASN A 51 -14.38 -3.77 1.04
C ASN A 51 -14.63 -4.31 2.44
N ASP A 52 -15.35 -3.56 3.27
CA ASP A 52 -15.79 -3.98 4.61
C ASP A 52 -14.63 -4.35 5.58
N ASN A 53 -13.40 -3.93 5.28
CA ASN A 53 -12.19 -4.34 5.99
C ASN A 53 -12.07 -3.68 7.37
N GLU A 54 -11.87 -4.47 8.42
CA GLU A 54 -11.85 -3.99 9.81
C GLU A 54 -10.69 -3.03 10.12
N ILE A 55 -9.52 -3.26 9.53
CA ILE A 55 -8.36 -2.37 9.70
C ILE A 55 -8.74 -1.00 9.16
N VAL A 56 -9.18 -0.92 7.90
CA VAL A 56 -9.49 0.37 7.27
C VAL A 56 -10.65 1.08 7.98
N LYS A 57 -11.70 0.35 8.41
CA LYS A 57 -12.78 0.92 9.25
C LYS A 57 -12.23 1.56 10.52
N THR A 58 -11.29 0.90 11.18
CA THR A 58 -10.66 1.41 12.40
C THR A 58 -9.85 2.66 12.09
N LEU A 59 -9.07 2.66 11.01
CA LEU A 59 -8.25 3.81 10.61
C LEU A 59 -9.08 5.03 10.18
N ASP A 60 -10.32 4.83 9.73
CA ASP A 60 -11.23 5.90 9.35
C ASP A 60 -11.90 6.59 10.54
N LEU A 61 -11.82 6.00 11.74
CA LEU A 61 -12.32 6.64 12.97
C LEU A 61 -11.58 7.95 13.22
N ARG A 62 -12.32 8.96 13.69
CA ARG A 62 -11.80 10.32 13.94
C ARG A 62 -10.51 10.34 14.77
N THR A 63 -10.42 9.46 15.77
CA THR A 63 -9.25 9.33 16.65
C THR A 63 -7.97 8.94 15.91
N TYR A 64 -8.08 8.08 14.90
CA TYR A 64 -6.93 7.54 14.16
C TYR A 64 -6.70 8.23 12.81
N LYS A 65 -7.67 8.99 12.32
CA LYS A 65 -7.59 9.75 11.07
C LYS A 65 -6.98 11.14 11.24
N ASN A 66 -7.21 11.78 12.39
CA ASN A 66 -6.85 13.18 12.59
C ASN A 66 -5.39 13.34 13.08
N GLY A 67 -4.77 14.45 12.70
CA GLY A 67 -3.43 14.82 13.13
C GLY A 67 -2.35 14.49 12.08
N VAL A 68 -1.27 15.26 12.10
CA VAL A 68 -0.22 15.21 11.07
C VAL A 68 0.42 13.81 10.98
N GLY A 69 0.83 13.25 12.13
CA GLY A 69 1.45 11.92 12.16
C GLY A 69 0.53 10.80 11.64
N ASN A 70 -0.75 10.84 12.04
CA ASN A 70 -1.75 9.89 11.56
C ASN A 70 -1.99 10.03 10.05
N GLY A 71 -2.08 11.27 9.55
CA GLY A 71 -2.22 11.54 8.12
C GLY A 71 -1.03 11.03 7.29
N ILE A 72 0.20 11.27 7.76
CA ILE A 72 1.42 10.73 7.11
C ILE A 72 1.39 9.21 7.11
N THR A 73 1.06 8.59 8.25
CA THR A 73 0.99 7.13 8.37
C THR A 73 -0.05 6.53 7.44
N ARG A 74 -1.25 7.12 7.39
CA ARG A 74 -2.32 6.67 6.51
C ARG A 74 -1.93 6.81 5.04
N LEU A 75 -1.26 7.90 4.68
CA LEU A 75 -0.74 8.06 3.32
C LEU A 75 0.28 6.96 2.98
N LEU A 76 1.21 6.64 3.89
CA LEU A 76 2.19 5.58 3.67
C LEU A 76 1.50 4.23 3.43
N PHE A 77 0.49 3.91 4.24
CA PHE A 77 -0.34 2.72 4.12
C PHE A 77 -1.08 2.66 2.78
N ASP A 78 -1.86 3.69 2.43
CA ASP A 78 -2.64 3.74 1.19
C ASP A 78 -1.72 3.66 -0.03
N THR A 79 -0.55 4.31 0.03
CA THR A 79 0.46 4.27 -1.03
C THR A 79 1.02 2.85 -1.19
N ALA A 80 1.29 2.13 -0.10
CA ALA A 80 1.80 0.75 -0.19
C ALA A 80 0.78 -0.18 -0.85
N VAL A 81 -0.50 -0.02 -0.51
CA VAL A 81 -1.61 -0.72 -1.17
C VAL A 81 -1.69 -0.36 -2.65
N LEU A 82 -1.56 0.92 -2.99
CA LEU A 82 -1.57 1.39 -4.37
C LEU A 82 -0.45 0.74 -5.21
N PHE A 83 0.78 0.71 -4.70
CA PHE A 83 1.90 0.03 -5.37
C PHE A 83 1.63 -1.47 -5.58
N TYR A 84 1.04 -2.15 -4.59
CA TYR A 84 0.71 -3.56 -4.72
C TYR A 84 -0.36 -3.80 -5.79
N VAL A 85 -1.43 -2.99 -5.79
CA VAL A 85 -2.51 -3.05 -6.78
C VAL A 85 -2.00 -2.75 -8.18
N ASP A 86 -1.13 -1.75 -8.32
CA ASP A 86 -0.49 -1.43 -9.59
C ASP A 86 0.29 -2.62 -10.14
N ARG A 87 1.17 -3.21 -9.30
CA ARG A 87 2.06 -4.29 -9.69
C ARG A 87 1.36 -5.62 -9.98
N PHE A 88 0.37 -6.01 -9.19
CA PHE A 88 -0.15 -7.38 -9.20
C PHE A 88 -1.62 -7.54 -9.61
N CYS A 89 -2.36 -6.45 -9.79
CA CYS A 89 -3.75 -6.50 -10.25
C CYS A 89 -3.87 -5.89 -11.65
N PRO A 90 -3.59 -6.64 -12.74
CA PRO A 90 -3.51 -6.10 -14.10
C PRO A 90 -4.87 -5.70 -14.70
N SER A 91 -5.96 -6.25 -14.20
CA SER A 91 -7.31 -5.89 -14.62
C SER A 91 -7.91 -4.82 -13.71
N GLU A 92 -8.84 -4.01 -14.24
CA GLU A 92 -9.62 -3.03 -13.45
C GLU A 92 -10.30 -3.67 -12.22
N ARG A 93 -10.68 -4.95 -12.34
CA ARG A 93 -11.21 -5.75 -11.24
C ARG A 93 -10.23 -6.86 -10.87
N PRO A 94 -9.84 -6.99 -9.59
CA PRO A 94 -8.98 -8.07 -9.16
C PRO A 94 -9.71 -9.42 -9.29
N SER A 95 -8.97 -10.47 -9.63
CA SER A 95 -9.51 -11.84 -9.52
C SER A 95 -9.80 -12.17 -8.05
N LYS A 96 -10.67 -13.15 -7.79
CA LYS A 96 -11.00 -13.56 -6.42
C LYS A 96 -9.76 -13.91 -5.59
N THR A 97 -8.79 -14.60 -6.20
CA THR A 97 -7.53 -14.98 -5.55
C THR A 97 -6.62 -13.78 -5.29
N ALA A 98 -6.50 -12.85 -6.24
CA ALA A 98 -5.72 -11.63 -6.07
C ALA A 98 -6.31 -10.72 -4.98
N LYS A 99 -7.65 -10.60 -4.96
CA LYS A 99 -8.37 -9.86 -3.91
C LYS A 99 -8.15 -10.47 -2.54
N GLU A 100 -8.22 -11.80 -2.43
CA GLU A 100 -7.99 -12.49 -1.16
C GLU A 100 -6.57 -12.30 -0.63
N MET A 101 -5.54 -12.41 -1.50
CA MET A 101 -4.15 -12.14 -1.13
C MET A 101 -3.95 -10.68 -0.70
N LEU A 102 -4.58 -9.74 -1.40
CA LEU A 102 -4.55 -8.33 -1.05
C LEU A 102 -5.17 -8.08 0.32
N GLU A 103 -6.45 -8.39 0.49
CA GLU A 103 -7.24 -8.02 1.67
C GLU A 103 -6.80 -8.79 2.94
N LYS A 104 -6.54 -10.09 2.82
CA LYS A 104 -6.25 -10.94 4.00
C LYS A 104 -4.77 -10.93 4.41
N GLN A 105 -3.85 -10.66 3.49
CA GLN A 105 -2.42 -10.76 3.79
C GLN A 105 -1.72 -9.42 3.60
N PHE A 106 -1.74 -8.87 2.38
CA PHE A 106 -0.95 -7.68 2.09
C PHE A 106 -1.41 -6.46 2.90
N VAL A 107 -2.72 -6.23 3.03
CA VAL A 107 -3.26 -5.13 3.84
C VAL A 107 -2.79 -5.23 5.29
N VAL A 108 -2.70 -6.44 5.85
CA VAL A 108 -2.17 -6.66 7.21
C VAL A 108 -0.69 -6.28 7.28
N TYR A 109 0.12 -6.70 6.31
CA TYR A 109 1.55 -6.34 6.26
C TYR A 109 1.78 -4.85 6.04
N ALA A 110 1.02 -4.22 5.15
CA ALA A 110 1.07 -2.78 4.93
C ALA A 110 0.67 -2.01 6.20
N PHE A 111 -0.33 -2.50 6.92
CA PHE A 111 -0.73 -1.93 8.21
C PHE A 111 0.38 -2.07 9.24
N ILE A 112 0.93 -3.27 9.45
CA ILE A 112 2.04 -3.50 10.39
C ILE A 112 3.21 -2.59 10.04
N TRP A 113 3.60 -2.52 8.78
CA TRP A 113 4.70 -1.67 8.33
C TRP A 113 4.42 -0.18 8.59
N ALA A 114 3.30 0.36 8.08
CA ALA A 114 3.02 1.80 8.22
C ALA A 114 2.79 2.18 9.69
N TYR A 115 2.00 1.42 10.44
CA TYR A 115 1.69 1.75 11.83
C TYR A 115 2.82 1.42 12.80
N SER A 116 3.83 0.65 12.38
CA SER A 116 5.08 0.56 13.14
C SER A 116 5.83 1.88 13.21
N LEU A 117 5.81 2.67 12.13
CA LEU A 117 6.31 4.04 12.17
C LEU A 117 5.51 4.87 13.16
N ARG A 118 4.17 4.86 13.09
CA ARG A 118 3.35 5.67 13.99
C ARG A 118 3.57 5.33 15.46
N ALA A 119 3.67 4.04 15.79
CA ALA A 119 3.82 3.53 17.15
C ALA A 119 5.15 3.97 17.81
N GLN A 120 6.22 4.09 17.03
CA GLN A 120 7.58 4.31 17.53
C GLN A 120 7.98 5.79 17.60
N TYR A 121 7.09 6.74 17.28
CA TYR A 121 7.38 8.17 17.30
C TYR A 121 6.36 8.95 18.14
N HIS A 122 6.86 9.81 19.04
CA HIS A 122 6.02 10.77 19.77
C HIS A 122 5.42 11.82 18.83
N ASN A 123 6.26 12.39 17.97
CA ASN A 123 5.88 13.34 16.94
C ASN A 123 6.36 12.79 15.60
N LEU A 124 5.42 12.48 14.70
CA LEU A 124 5.72 11.96 13.38
C LEU A 124 5.59 13.06 12.33
N GLY A 125 6.69 13.34 11.63
CA GLY A 125 6.76 14.28 10.50
C GLY A 125 7.40 13.62 9.27
N TRP A 126 7.47 14.38 8.17
CA TRP A 126 7.96 13.87 6.87
C TRP A 126 9.38 13.35 6.91
N GLN A 127 10.29 14.02 7.63
CA GLN A 127 11.67 13.56 7.75
C GLN A 127 11.76 12.19 8.43
N SER A 128 10.99 11.99 9.50
CA SER A 128 10.93 10.70 10.18
C SER A 128 10.38 9.60 9.27
N ALA A 129 9.33 9.90 8.49
CA ALA A 129 8.77 8.97 7.51
C ALA A 129 9.76 8.63 6.39
N GLN A 130 10.49 9.62 5.88
CA GLN A 130 11.52 9.40 4.88
C GLN A 130 12.66 8.51 5.42
N ASN A 131 13.17 8.81 6.61
CA ASN A 131 14.22 8.00 7.24
C ASN A 131 13.73 6.56 7.48
N TYR A 132 12.46 6.40 7.86
CA TYR A 132 11.85 5.09 8.05
C TYR A 132 11.77 4.26 6.76
N ILE A 133 11.44 4.90 5.64
CA ILE A 133 11.40 4.24 4.33
C ILE A 133 12.81 3.92 3.84
N LEU A 134 13.78 4.82 4.04
CA LEU A 134 15.17 4.60 3.61
C LEU A 134 15.88 3.52 4.44
N GLY A 135 15.40 3.25 5.65
CA GLY A 135 16.02 2.34 6.61
C GLY A 135 16.75 3.12 7.69
N ASN A 136 16.30 2.95 8.94
CA ASN A 136 16.92 3.47 10.15
C ASN A 136 16.80 2.42 11.28
N ASP A 137 17.18 2.81 12.49
CA ASP A 137 17.29 1.87 13.62
C ASP A 137 15.94 1.46 14.25
N VAL A 138 14.80 2.02 13.80
CA VAL A 138 13.49 1.63 14.35
C VAL A 138 12.99 0.33 13.72
N LYS A 139 12.14 -0.40 14.45
CA LYS A 139 11.61 -1.68 13.97
C LYS A 139 10.77 -1.50 12.71
N ASN A 140 10.87 -2.49 11.82
CA ASN A 140 10.19 -2.55 10.52
C ASN A 140 10.56 -1.41 9.56
N SER A 141 11.65 -0.68 9.83
CA SER A 141 12.17 0.33 8.91
C SER A 141 12.86 -0.31 7.71
N PHE A 142 12.19 -0.23 6.56
CA PHE A 142 12.72 -0.64 5.26
C PHE A 142 11.85 -0.05 4.13
N ASN A 143 12.40 -0.07 2.91
CA ASN A 143 11.70 0.46 1.75
C ASN A 143 10.68 -0.55 1.21
N MET A 144 9.45 -0.45 1.74
CA MET A 144 8.30 -1.26 1.31
C MET A 144 7.99 -1.09 -0.18
N TYR A 145 8.04 0.14 -0.70
CA TYR A 145 7.71 0.42 -2.09
C TYR A 145 8.68 -0.28 -3.05
N LYS A 146 9.97 -0.20 -2.75
CA LYS A 146 11.01 -0.88 -3.53
C LYS A 146 10.82 -2.41 -3.52
N MET A 147 10.49 -2.99 -2.36
CA MET A 147 10.22 -4.42 -2.28
C MET A 147 9.02 -4.85 -3.14
N ILE A 148 7.98 -4.02 -3.23
CA ILE A 148 6.81 -4.31 -4.08
C ILE A 148 7.20 -4.23 -5.56
N THR A 149 7.90 -3.18 -5.99
CA THR A 149 8.26 -2.97 -7.40
C THR A 149 9.24 -4.02 -7.92
N GLU A 150 10.16 -4.49 -7.05
CA GLU A 150 11.16 -5.51 -7.42
C GLU A 150 10.64 -6.95 -7.33
N ALA A 151 9.46 -7.17 -6.73
CA ALA A 151 8.92 -8.51 -6.61
C ALA A 151 8.36 -9.05 -7.93
N ASP A 152 8.67 -10.32 -8.20
CA ASP A 152 8.20 -11.05 -9.38
C ASP A 152 6.75 -11.53 -9.24
N SER A 153 6.32 -11.83 -8.02
CA SER A 153 4.97 -12.33 -7.73
C SER A 153 4.45 -11.87 -6.37
N PRO A 154 3.11 -11.90 -6.15
CA PRO A 154 2.53 -11.64 -4.84
C PRO A 154 3.05 -12.60 -3.76
N VAL A 155 3.20 -13.89 -4.09
CA VAL A 155 3.60 -14.92 -3.12
C VAL A 155 5.02 -14.67 -2.61
N THR A 156 5.96 -14.37 -3.52
CA THR A 156 7.36 -14.07 -3.16
C THR A 156 7.45 -12.80 -2.31
N LEU A 157 6.65 -11.78 -2.61
CA LEU A 157 6.56 -10.57 -1.80
C LEU A 157 6.04 -10.88 -0.40
N LEU A 158 4.91 -11.58 -0.29
CA LEU A 158 4.27 -11.88 0.99
C LEU A 158 5.17 -12.74 1.88
N SER A 159 5.88 -13.72 1.32
CA SER A 159 6.89 -14.49 2.05
C SER A 159 8.00 -13.57 2.58
N SER A 160 8.56 -12.71 1.72
CA SER A 160 9.64 -11.79 2.11
C SER A 160 9.21 -10.79 3.19
N LEU A 161 7.95 -10.34 3.14
CA LEU A 161 7.37 -9.45 4.16
C LEU A 161 7.13 -10.18 5.48
N SER A 162 6.68 -11.43 5.43
CA SER A 162 6.51 -12.27 6.62
C SER A 162 7.82 -12.45 7.38
N ASP A 163 8.94 -12.60 6.68
CA ASP A 163 10.26 -12.78 7.29
C ASP A 163 10.82 -11.47 7.87
N LYS A 164 10.51 -10.33 7.25
CA LYS A 164 11.04 -9.02 7.66
C LYS A 164 10.21 -8.33 8.73
N LEU A 165 8.89 -8.46 8.68
CA LEU A 165 8.00 -7.78 9.61
C LEU A 165 8.01 -8.48 10.97
N SER A 166 8.16 -7.68 12.01
CA SER A 166 8.21 -8.16 13.39
C SER A 166 7.27 -7.37 14.29
N PRO A 167 6.68 -8.00 15.33
CA PRO A 167 5.92 -7.28 16.34
C PRO A 167 6.78 -6.23 17.04
N ILE A 168 6.16 -5.08 17.35
CA ILE A 168 6.84 -4.01 18.09
C ILE A 168 6.80 -4.36 19.58
N PRO A 169 7.93 -4.37 20.29
CA PRO A 169 7.92 -4.60 21.72
C PRO A 169 7.29 -3.41 22.45
N MET A 170 6.55 -3.65 23.53
CA MET A 170 5.79 -2.62 24.26
C MET A 170 6.66 -1.42 24.66
N ARG A 171 7.93 -1.66 25.04
CA ARG A 171 8.91 -0.62 25.41
C ARG A 171 9.24 0.37 24.29
N SER A 172 9.01 0.00 23.03
CA SER A 172 9.28 0.83 21.85
C SER A 172 8.05 1.60 21.39
N ILE A 173 6.89 1.35 22.00
CA ILE A 173 5.66 2.07 21.69
C ILE A 173 5.64 3.35 22.51
N VAL A 174 5.70 4.48 21.82
CA VAL A 174 5.77 5.82 22.41
C VAL A 174 4.67 6.75 21.88
N ALA A 175 3.89 6.27 20.91
CA ALA A 175 2.71 6.93 20.40
C ALA A 175 1.67 7.18 21.50
N LYS A 176 1.12 8.40 21.51
CA LYS A 176 -0.10 8.75 22.24
C LYS A 176 -1.29 8.73 21.28
#